data_AF-A0A9Q2PIL1-F1
#
_entry.id   AF-A0A9Q2PIL1-F1
#
_cell.length_a   1.000
_cell.length_b   1.000
_cell.length_c   1.000
_cell.angle_alpha   90.00
_cell.angle_beta   90.00
_cell.angle_gamma   90.00
#
_symmetry.space_group_name_H-M   'P 1'
#
loop_
_entity.id
_entity.type
_entity.pdbx_description
1 polymer ?
#
loop_
_entity_poly.entity_id
_entity_poly.type
_entity_poly.pdbx_seq_one_letter_code
_entity_poly.pdbx_strand_id
1 'polypeptide(L)' 'MIGGRVVVRYRLPPGGSHPLTDVIGTLEQLEPTVVIRTADDRVVEIERADIVRLKALGPKPVRRSDGRVR' A
#
# COMPACT_ATOMS: atom_id res chain seq x y z
N MET A 1 2.02 -12.20 -2.76
CA MET A 1 1.49 -12.59 -4.09
C MET A 1 1.42 -11.32 -4.92
N ILE A 2 2.13 -11.27 -6.04
CA ILE A 2 2.00 -10.17 -7.01
C ILE A 2 0.55 -10.11 -7.49
N GLY A 3 0.02 -8.91 -7.69
CA GLY A 3 -1.39 -8.64 -7.98
C GLY A 3 -2.32 -8.62 -6.76
N GLY A 4 -1.84 -8.99 -5.57
CA GLY A 4 -2.62 -8.94 -4.34
C GLY A 4 -2.70 -7.54 -3.74
N ARG A 5 -3.81 -7.23 -3.06
CA ARG A 5 -3.92 -6.01 -2.26
C ARG A 5 -3.09 -6.15 -0.98
N VAL A 6 -2.24 -5.19 -0.69
CA VAL A 6 -1.35 -5.20 0.48
C VAL A 6 -1.40 -3.86 1.20
N VAL A 7 -0.98 -3.87 2.47
CA VAL A 7 -0.54 -2.68 3.19
C VAL A 7 0.95 -2.82 3.47
N VAL A 8 1.71 -1.77 3.21
CA VAL A 8 3.14 -1.69 3.48
C VAL A 8 3.40 -0.49 4.39
N ARG A 9 4.05 -0.75 5.53
CA ARG A 9 4.60 0.27 6.41
C ARG A 9 6.08 0.41 6.12
N TYR A 10 6.54 1.63 5.87
CA TYR A 10 7.94 1.90 5.54
C TYR A 10 8.45 3.19 6.20
N ARG A 11 9.78 3.29 6.28
CA ARG A 11 10.48 4.46 6.80
C ARG A 11 10.47 5.58 5.79
N LEU A 12 10.21 6.79 6.27
CA LEU A 12 10.40 7.99 5.46
C LEU A 12 11.86 8.44 5.56
N PRO A 13 12.38 9.14 4.53
CA PRO A 13 13.66 9.82 4.63
C PRO A 13 13.72 10.70 5.89
N PRO A 14 14.89 10.79 6.55
CA PRO A 14 15.05 11.64 7.72
C PRO A 14 14.72 13.11 7.36
N GLY A 15 14.11 13.83 8.31
CA GLY A 15 13.68 15.22 8.13
C GLY A 15 12.18 15.41 7.86
N GLY A 16 11.42 14.33 7.70
CA GLY A 16 9.95 14.38 7.70
C GLY A 16 9.37 14.57 9.11
N SER A 17 8.14 15.09 9.19
CA SER A 17 7.42 15.25 10.47
C SER A 17 7.09 13.91 11.16
N HIS A 18 7.07 12.81 10.40
CA HIS A 18 6.83 11.46 10.91
C HIS A 18 7.90 10.51 10.37
N PRO A 19 8.41 9.57 11.18
CA PRO A 19 9.48 8.66 10.75
C PRO A 19 8.99 7.49 9.88
N LEU A 20 7.69 7.22 9.88
CA LEU A 20 7.06 6.08 9.22
C LEU A 20 5.79 6.52 8.48
N THR A 21 5.45 5.81 7.42
CA THR A 21 4.15 5.93 6.75
C THR A 21 3.65 4.58 6.25
N ASP A 22 2.37 4.53 5.88
CA ASP A 22 1.69 3.36 5.36
C ASP A 22 1.15 3.63 3.94
N VAL A 23 1.32 2.67 3.03
CA VAL A 23 0.69 2.68 1.71
C VAL A 23 -0.17 1.43 1.52
N ILE A 24 -1.32 1.59 0.90
CA ILE A 24 -2.22 0.50 0.53
C ILE A 24 -2.39 0.49 -0.98
N GLY A 25 -2.22 -0.67 -1.58
CA GLY A 25 -2.36 -0.83 -3.02
C GLY A 25 -2.18 -2.25 -3.50
N THR A 26 -2.05 -2.42 -4.80
CA THR A 26 -1.74 -3.68 -5.46
C THR A 26 -0.23 -3.85 -5.50
N LEU A 27 0.26 -5.00 -5.07
CA LEU A 27 1.67 -5.35 -5.12
C LEU A 27 2.08 -5.73 -6.55
N GLU A 28 2.92 -4.92 -7.20
CA GLU A 28 3.38 -5.16 -8.59
C GLU A 28 4.75 -5.85 -8.63
N GLN A 29 5.61 -5.56 -7.66
CA GLN A 29 6.96 -6.11 -7.57
C GLN A 29 7.37 -6.33 -6.11
N LEU A 30 8.18 -7.35 -5.86
CA LEU A 30 8.76 -7.63 -4.54
C LEU A 30 10.28 -7.48 -4.48
N GLU A 31 10.97 -7.68 -5.60
CA GLU A 31 12.43 -7.64 -5.70
C GLU A 31 12.81 -6.91 -7.00
N PRO A 32 13.89 -6.10 -7.00
CA PRO A 32 14.76 -5.78 -5.86
C PRO A 32 14.12 -4.81 -4.87
N THR A 33 13.16 -4.00 -5.33
CA THR A 33 12.35 -3.08 -4.53
C THR A 33 10.90 -3.55 -4.48
N VAL A 34 10.15 -3.07 -3.50
CA VAL A 34 8.71 -3.31 -3.42
C VAL A 34 7.98 -2.19 -4.14
N VAL A 35 7.23 -2.55 -5.18
CA VAL A 35 6.45 -1.60 -5.99
C VAL A 35 4.97 -1.81 -5.72
N ILE A 36 4.29 -0.75 -5.31
CA ILE A 36 2.86 -0.73 -4.99
C ILE A 36 2.14 0.27 -5.90
N ARG A 37 1.11 -0.18 -6.61
CA ARG A 37 0.15 0.69 -7.29
C ARG A 37 -1.01 1.00 -6.37
N THR A 38 -1.15 2.26 -5.99
CA THR A 38 -2.24 2.74 -5.12
C THR A 38 -3.58 2.75 -5.86
N ALA A 39 -4.68 2.94 -5.13
CA ALA A 39 -6.02 3.01 -5.72
C ALA A 39 -6.22 4.21 -6.67
N ASP A 40 -5.43 5.28 -6.48
CA ASP A 40 -5.41 6.48 -7.33
C ASP A 40 -4.37 6.37 -8.47
N ASP A 41 -3.97 5.15 -8.83
CA ASP A 41 -3.01 4.81 -9.88
C ASP A 41 -1.58 5.36 -9.70
N ARG A 42 -1.27 5.91 -8.52
CA ARG A 42 0.10 6.32 -8.17
C ARG A 42 0.95 5.10 -7.86
N VAL A 43 2.16 5.07 -8.41
CA VAL A 43 3.17 4.05 -8.12
C VAL A 43 4.06 4.53 -6.98
N VAL A 44 4.22 3.67 -5.98
CA VAL A 44 5.11 3.89 -4.83
C VAL A 44 6.15 2.78 -4.84
N GLU A 45 7.41 3.17 -4.96
CA GLU A 45 8.56 2.27 -4.89
C GLU A 45 9.25 2.42 -3.54
N ILE A 46 9.55 1.30 -2.90
CA ILE A 46 10.09 1.26 -1.53
C ILE A 46 11.27 0.30 -1.49
N GLU A 47 12.40 0.80 -0.99
CA GLU A 47 13.56 -0.02 -0.66
C GLU A 47 13.21 -1.08 0.37
N ARG A 48 13.63 -2.32 0.14
CA ARG A 48 13.30 -3.42 1.06
C ARG A 48 13.84 -3.20 2.47
N ALA A 49 14.98 -2.51 2.58
CA ALA A 49 15.58 -2.15 3.86
C ALA A 49 14.72 -1.17 4.68
N ASP A 50 13.87 -0.38 4.02
CA ASP A 50 13.01 0.61 4.68
C ASP A 50 11.64 0.04 5.07
N ILE A 51 11.30 -1.17 4.62
CA ILE A 51 10.04 -1.82 4.94
C ILE A 51 10.08 -2.33 6.38
N VAL A 52 9.18 -1.79 7.19
CA VAL A 52 8.98 -2.22 8.58
C VAL A 52 7.94 -3.33 8.65
N ARG A 53 6.94 -3.31 7.76
CA ARG A 53 5.91 -4.34 7.72
C ARG A 53 5.27 -4.44 6.34
N LEU A 54 5.04 -5.66 5.87
CA LEU A 54 4.24 -5.96 4.68
C LEU A 54 3.16 -6.98 5.06
N LYS A 55 1.89 -6.68 4.74
CA LYS A 55 0.76 -7.57 5.02
C LYS A 55 -0.20 -7.64 3.85
N ALA A 56 -0.52 -8.86 3.42
CA ALA A 56 -1.62 -9.09 2.47
C ALA A 56 -2.97 -8.75 3.10
N LEU A 57 -3.79 -8.04 2.34
CA LEU A 57 -5.16 -7.71 2.68
C LEU A 57 -6.10 -8.62 1.88
N GLY A 58 -7.25 -8.94 2.47
CA GLY A 58 -8.34 -9.54 1.72
C GLY A 58 -8.84 -8.61 0.60
N PRO A 59 -9.72 -9.13 -0.29
CA PRO A 59 -10.33 -8.32 -1.33
C PRO A 59 -10.95 -7.07 -0.73
N LYS A 60 -10.89 -5.95 -1.47
CA LYS A 60 -11.54 -4.70 -1.05
C LYS A 60 -13.01 -5.03 -0.78
N PRO A 61 -13.57 -4.65 0.39
CA PRO A 61 -14.99 -4.87 0.64
C PRO A 61 -15.75 -4.22 -0.52
N VAL A 62 -16.55 -5.03 -1.20
CA VAL A 62 -17.47 -4.55 -2.22
C VAL A 62 -18.38 -3.58 -1.46
N ARG A 63 -18.33 -2.29 -1.78
CA ARG A 63 -19.33 -1.36 -1.26
C ARG A 63 -20.68 -1.91 -1.71
N ARG A 64 -21.48 -2.44 -0.79
CA ARG A 64 -22.93 -2.31 -0.97
C ARG A 64 -23.18 -0.83 -0.90
N SER A 65 -23.28 -0.19 -2.07
CA SER A 65 -23.92 1.10 -2.22
C SER A 65 -25.41 0.87 -1.93
N ASP A 66 -25.75 0.66 -0.67
CA ASP A 66 -27.12 0.74 -0.18
C ASP A 66 -27.29 2.13 0.45
N GLY A 67 -28.43 2.75 0.15
CA GLY A 67 -28.82 4.02 0.74
C GLY A 67 -28.74 5.23 -0.19
N ARG A 68 -29.44 5.19 -1.33
CA ARG A 68 -30.15 6.40 -1.75
C ARG A 68 -31.27 6.62 -0.72
N VAL A 69 -31.00 7.38 0.34
CA VAL A 69 -32.06 7.93 1.20
C VAL A 69 -32.19 9.41 0.84
N ARG A 70 -33.25 9.65 0.07
CA ARG A 70 -34.03 10.87 -0.21
C ARG A 70 -33.30 12.21 -0.19
#